data_AF-R9MKZ5-F1
#
_entry.id   AF-R9MKZ5-F1
#
_cell.length_a   1.000
_cell.length_b   1.000
_cell.length_c   1.000
_cell.angle_alpha   90.00
_cell.angle_beta   90.00
_cell.angle_gamma   90.00
#
_symmetry.space_group_name_H-M   'P 1'
#
loop_
_entity.id
_entity.type
_entity.pdbx_description
1 polymer ?
#
loop_
_entity_poly.entity_id
_entity_poly.type
_entity_poly.pdbx_seq_one_letter_code
_entity_poly.pdbx_strand_id
1 'polypeptide(L)' 'MERREYRAGVAKLSFWVMEFKSAAKLLAEGRIFEEIRDAAENEKFFATSTLVRVSQVYNTVAARIKSL' A
#
# COMPACT_ATOMS: atom_id res chain seq x y z
N MET A 1 1.73 8.70 19.67
CA MET A 1 0.67 7.70 19.87
C MET A 1 1.36 6.36 20.11
N GLU A 2 1.18 5.77 21.29
CA GLU A 2 1.75 4.46 21.64
C GLU A 2 1.31 3.38 20.65
N ARG A 3 2.25 2.54 20.19
CA ARG A 3 1.91 1.40 19.32
C ARG A 3 1.30 0.30 20.19
N ARG A 4 -0.02 0.09 20.05
CA ARG A 4 -0.70 -1.07 20.65
C ARG A 4 -0.34 -2.36 19.91
N GLU A 5 -0.22 -3.44 20.68
CA GLU A 5 0.11 -4.81 20.25
C GLU A 5 -1.00 -5.43 19.37
N TYR A 6 -2.27 -5.21 19.72
CA TYR A 6 -3.41 -5.58 18.89
C TYR A 6 -3.85 -4.46 17.95
N ARG A 7 -4.02 -4.78 16.66
CA ARG A 7 -4.48 -3.86 15.62
C ARG A 7 -5.61 -4.47 14.82
N ALA A 8 -6.85 -4.06 15.10
CA ALA A 8 -8.03 -4.44 14.30
C ALA A 8 -7.89 -4.09 12.80
N GLY A 9 -7.01 -3.13 12.45
CA GLY A 9 -6.69 -2.78 11.07
C GLY A 9 -6.03 -3.91 10.25
N VAL A 10 -5.53 -4.97 10.88
CA VAL A 10 -4.92 -6.13 10.21
C VAL A 10 -5.98 -6.91 9.39
N ALA A 11 -7.23 -6.95 9.84
CA ALA A 11 -8.32 -7.59 9.10
C ALA A 11 -8.61 -6.89 7.75
N LYS A 12 -8.28 -5.60 7.64
CA LYS A 12 -8.42 -4.82 6.41
C LYS A 12 -7.40 -5.21 5.34
N LEU A 13 -6.34 -5.94 5.70
CA LEU A 13 -5.22 -6.29 4.82
C LEU A 13 -5.55 -7.40 3.81
N SER A 14 -6.49 -8.30 4.14
CA SER A 14 -6.90 -9.38 3.23
C SER A 14 -7.52 -8.87 1.92
N PHE A 15 -7.96 -7.61 1.88
CA PHE A 15 -8.60 -7.01 0.72
C PHE A 15 -7.63 -6.34 -0.27
N TRP A 16 -6.32 -6.27 0.03
CA TRP A 16 -5.34 -5.51 -0.77
C TRP A 16 -4.20 -6.37 -1.33
N VAL A 17 -4.46 -7.66 -1.59
CA VAL A 17 -3.43 -8.61 -2.05
C VAL A 17 -2.90 -8.25 -3.44
N MET A 18 -3.74 -7.72 -4.33
CA MET A 18 -3.32 -7.36 -5.68
C MET A 18 -2.39 -6.15 -5.67
N GLU A 19 -2.77 -5.13 -4.93
CA GLU A 19 -2.02 -3.89 -4.72
C GLU A 19 -0.69 -4.17 -4.02
N PHE A 20 -0.71 -5.09 -3.05
CA PHE A 20 0.51 -5.57 -2.40
C PHE A 20 1.44 -6.27 -3.39
N LYS A 21 0.94 -7.21 -4.20
CA LYS A 21 1.76 -7.92 -5.19
C LYS A 21 2.37 -6.95 -6.20
N SER A 22 1.59 -6.02 -6.70
CA SER A 22 2.08 -5.05 -7.68
C SER A 22 3.12 -4.10 -7.08
N ALA A 23 2.91 -3.59 -5.86
CA ALA A 23 3.90 -2.76 -5.18
C ALA A 23 5.19 -3.55 -4.86
N ALA A 24 5.07 -4.79 -4.40
CA ALA A 24 6.21 -5.66 -4.13
C ALA A 24 7.01 -5.97 -5.41
N LYS A 25 6.32 -6.16 -6.55
CA LYS A 25 6.97 -6.36 -7.85
C LYS A 25 7.77 -5.12 -8.26
N LEU A 26 7.18 -3.92 -8.16
CA LEU A 26 7.87 -2.67 -8.49
C LEU A 26 9.11 -2.45 -7.61
N LEU A 27 9.02 -2.78 -6.32
CA LEU A 27 10.19 -2.75 -5.42
C LEU A 27 11.27 -3.76 -5.85
N ALA A 28 10.87 -4.96 -6.26
CA ALA A 28 11.81 -5.97 -6.77
C ALA A 28 12.47 -5.54 -8.09
N GLU A 29 11.81 -4.71 -8.89
CA GLU A 29 12.36 -4.06 -10.08
C GLU A 29 13.29 -2.88 -9.76
N GLY A 30 13.48 -2.53 -8.48
CA GLY A 30 14.39 -1.48 -8.02
C GLY A 30 13.77 -0.09 -7.86
N ARG A 31 12.45 0.03 -8.00
CA ARG A 31 11.72 1.29 -7.73
C ARG A 31 11.79 1.64 -6.25
N ILE A 32 11.75 2.93 -5.94
CA ILE A 32 11.60 3.40 -4.56
C ILE A 32 10.13 3.63 -4.19
N PHE A 33 9.84 3.64 -2.89
CA PHE A 33 8.48 3.83 -2.38
C PHE A 33 7.82 5.13 -2.86
N GLU A 34 8.58 6.21 -3.05
CA GLU A 34 8.08 7.49 -3.54
C GLU A 34 7.58 7.39 -4.98
N GLU A 35 8.36 6.77 -5.87
CA GLU A 35 7.94 6.51 -7.25
C GLU A 35 6.67 5.64 -7.31
N ILE A 36 6.56 4.64 -6.44
CA ILE A 36 5.37 3.77 -6.36
C ILE A 36 4.15 4.56 -5.86
N ARG A 37 4.35 5.55 -4.98
CA ARG A 37 3.29 6.43 -4.51
C ARG A 37 2.77 7.30 -5.65
N ASP A 38 3.68 7.90 -6.40
CA ASP A 38 3.34 8.75 -7.53
C ASP A 38 2.63 7.94 -8.63
N ALA A 39 3.10 6.72 -8.91
CA ALA A 39 2.42 5.81 -9.84
C ALA A 39 1.02 5.43 -9.34
N ALA A 40 0.86 5.18 -8.04
CA ALA A 40 -0.44 4.87 -7.45
C ALA A 40 -1.45 6.01 -7.61
N GLU A 41 -1.03 7.25 -7.33
CA GLU A 41 -1.87 8.45 -7.36
C GLU A 41 -2.17 8.93 -8.78
N ASN A 42 -1.21 8.87 -9.71
CA ASN A 42 -1.37 9.37 -11.07
C ASN A 42 -1.98 8.35 -12.04
N GLU A 43 -1.63 7.06 -11.90
CA GLU A 43 -2.05 6.03 -12.86
C GLU A 43 -3.31 5.27 -12.41
N LYS A 44 -3.90 5.63 -11.25
CA LYS A 44 -5.03 4.90 -10.62
C LYS A 44 -4.74 3.40 -10.48
N PHE A 45 -3.48 3.07 -10.20
CA PHE A 45 -2.93 1.71 -10.19
C PHE A 45 -3.68 0.74 -9.26
N PHE A 46 -4.31 1.26 -8.21
CA PHE A 46 -5.06 0.49 -7.20
C PHE A 46 -6.56 0.38 -7.47
N ALA A 47 -6.98 0.48 -8.75
CA ALA A 47 -8.38 0.32 -9.20
C ALA A 47 -9.40 1.09 -8.34
N THR A 48 -8.97 2.22 -7.78
CA THR A 48 -9.69 2.94 -6.74
C THR A 48 -10.23 4.25 -7.30
N SER A 49 -11.46 4.59 -6.94
CA SER A 49 -12.20 5.71 -7.53
C SER A 49 -11.76 7.10 -7.05
N THR A 50 -11.02 7.22 -5.94
CA THR A 50 -10.65 8.51 -5.34
C THR A 50 -9.21 8.54 -4.84
N LEU A 51 -8.53 9.70 -4.99
CA LEU A 51 -7.14 9.90 -4.54
C LEU A 51 -6.95 9.62 -3.05
N VAL A 52 -7.90 10.06 -2.20
CA VAL A 52 -7.87 9.79 -0.75
C VAL A 52 -7.80 8.30 -0.47
N ARG A 53 -8.56 7.50 -1.21
CA ARG A 53 -8.59 6.05 -1.04
C ARG A 53 -7.34 5.40 -1.61
N VAL A 54 -6.79 5.89 -2.71
CA VAL A 54 -5.48 5.46 -3.22
C VAL A 54 -4.39 5.64 -2.17
N SER A 55 -4.27 6.83 -1.55
CA SER A 55 -3.26 7.07 -0.53
C SER A 55 -3.46 6.20 0.72
N GLN A 56 -4.72 5.92 1.12
CA GLN A 56 -5.01 4.98 2.22
C GLN A 56 -4.54 3.56 1.90
N VAL A 57 -4.79 3.08 0.67
CA VAL A 57 -4.39 1.75 0.21
C VAL A 57 -2.87 1.67 0.14
N TYR A 58 -2.23 2.66 -0.51
CA TYR A 58 -0.78 2.79 -0.56
C TYR A 58 -0.15 2.70 0.83
N ASN A 59 -0.60 3.53 1.77
CA ASN A 59 -0.06 3.57 3.13
C ASN A 59 -0.21 2.22 3.85
N THR A 60 -1.34 1.54 3.63
CA THR A 60 -1.61 0.22 4.21
C THR A 60 -0.67 -0.84 3.63
N VAL A 61 -0.52 -0.87 2.29
CA VAL A 61 0.36 -1.79 1.58
C VAL A 61 1.83 -1.54 1.92
N ALA A 62 2.29 -0.29 1.86
CA ALA A 62 3.67 0.09 2.17
C ALA A 62 4.02 -0.23 3.63
N ALA A 63 3.12 0.03 4.58
CA ALA A 63 3.34 -0.35 5.97
C ALA A 63 3.45 -1.87 6.15
N ARG A 64 2.70 -2.67 5.38
CA ARG A 64 2.81 -4.13 5.40
C ARG A 64 4.14 -4.59 4.82
N ILE A 65 4.53 -4.10 3.65
CA ILE A 65 5.80 -4.47 3.01
C ILE A 65 6.97 -4.16 3.96
N LYS A 66 6.97 -2.97 4.60
CA LYS A 66 8.00 -2.58 5.57
C LYS A 66 8.00 -3.39 6.88
N SER A 67 6.96 -4.17 7.15
CA SER A 67 6.84 -5.02 8.35
C SER A 67 7.25 -6.47 8.11
N LEU A 68 7.51 -6.82 6.85
CA LEU A 68 8.06 -8.12 6.43
C LEU A 68 9.57 -8.00 6.30
#